data_AF-T1KRI8-F1
#
_entry.id   AF-T1KRI8-F1
#
_cell.length_a   1.000
_cell.length_b   1.000
_cell.length_c   1.000
_cell.angle_alpha   90.00
_cell.angle_beta   90.00
_cell.angle_gamma   90.00
#
_symmetry.space_group_name_H-M   'P 1'
#
loop_
_entity.id
_entity.type
_entity.pdbx_description
1 polymer ?
#
loop_
_entity_poly.entity_id
_entity_poly.type
_entity_poly.pdbx_seq_one_letter_code
_entity_poly.pdbx_strand_id
1 'polypeptide(L)'
;MDKSGGYRDDRENHVLLITVINPAFPITCEIIHKVCDPIGKVLRVVIFKKNGVQAMVEFDTIESAKKVKSELHGCDIYTGCCTLRIEYAKPTRLNVYKNDSESFDFTKPNMAR
;
A
#
# COMPACT_ATOMS: atom_id res chain seq x y z
N MET A 1 -18.72 -31.86 -2.03
CA MET A 1 -19.21 -30.48 -2.04
C MET A 1 -18.05 -29.59 -1.57
N ASP A 2 -17.17 -29.20 -2.49
CA ASP A 2 -16.94 -27.80 -2.95
C ASP A 2 -16.45 -26.83 -1.85
N LYS A 3 -15.43 -25.98 -2.02
CA LYS A 3 -14.31 -25.82 -2.96
C LYS A 3 -13.33 -24.82 -2.30
N SER A 4 -12.02 -25.07 -2.41
CA SER A 4 -10.93 -24.07 -2.32
C SER A 4 -10.87 -23.15 -1.09
N GLY A 5 -10.33 -23.68 0.02
CA GLY A 5 -9.65 -22.86 1.03
C GLY A 5 -8.34 -22.32 0.43
N GLY A 6 -8.41 -21.13 -0.19
CA GLY A 6 -7.20 -20.40 -0.54
C GLY A 6 -6.49 -20.00 0.74
N TYR A 7 -5.35 -20.62 1.04
CA TYR A 7 -4.46 -20.22 2.13
C TYR A 7 -4.04 -18.77 1.85
N ARG A 8 -4.76 -17.80 2.44
CA ARG A 8 -4.24 -16.43 2.51
C ARG A 8 -3.01 -16.55 3.39
N ASP A 9 -1.84 -16.33 2.79
CA ASP A 9 -0.58 -16.27 3.52
C ASP A 9 -0.67 -15.02 4.42
N ASP A 10 -1.26 -15.18 5.61
CA ASP A 10 -1.37 -14.15 6.65
C ASP A 10 -0.05 -14.00 7.42
N ARG A 11 1.07 -14.43 6.82
CA ARG A 11 2.39 -14.18 7.39
C ARG A 11 2.62 -12.69 7.42
N GLU A 12 2.82 -12.17 8.63
CA GLU A 12 3.04 -10.76 8.87
C GLU A 12 4.28 -10.28 8.09
N ASN A 13 4.16 -9.09 7.52
CA ASN A 13 5.18 -8.47 6.68
C ASN A 13 5.09 -6.95 6.87
N HIS A 14 6.23 -6.26 6.81
CA HIS A 14 6.29 -4.80 6.80
C HIS A 14 5.91 -4.21 5.44
N VAL A 15 5.62 -5.04 4.44
CA VAL A 15 5.06 -4.61 3.16
C VAL A 15 3.57 -4.96 3.09
N LEU A 16 2.74 -3.96 2.82
CA LEU A 16 1.30 -4.13 2.62
C LEU A 16 0.95 -4.00 1.14
N LEU A 17 -0.01 -4.82 0.70
CA LEU A 17 -0.73 -4.64 -0.55
C LEU A 17 -2.05 -3.95 -0.26
N ILE A 18 -2.22 -2.75 -0.81
CA ILE A 18 -3.42 -1.94 -0.71
C ILE A 18 -4.13 -1.99 -2.06
N THR A 19 -5.37 -2.47 -2.09
CA THR A 19 -6.25 -2.40 -3.26
C THR A 19 -7.27 -1.30 -3.05
N VAL A 20 -7.38 -0.37 -3.99
CA VAL A 20 -8.33 0.74 -3.93
C VAL A 20 -9.62 0.33 -4.63
N ILE A 21 -10.70 0.22 -3.86
CA ILE A 21 -12.04 -0.11 -4.35
C ILE A 21 -12.76 1.19 -4.72
N ASN A 22 -13.50 1.16 -5.82
CA ASN A 22 -14.21 2.33 -6.37
C ASN A 22 -13.28 3.57 -6.51
N PRO A 23 -12.18 3.48 -7.29
CA PRO A 23 -11.22 4.57 -7.45
C PRO A 23 -11.79 5.69 -8.32
N ALA A 24 -12.60 6.56 -7.72
CA ALA A 24 -13.23 7.71 -8.40
C ALA A 24 -12.25 8.89 -8.62
N PHE A 25 -11.19 8.95 -7.82
CA PHE A 25 -10.16 10.00 -7.89
C PHE A 25 -8.77 9.41 -8.11
N PRO A 26 -7.83 10.19 -8.69
CA PRO A 26 -6.45 9.76 -8.85
C PRO A 26 -5.80 9.41 -7.50
N ILE A 27 -5.12 8.27 -7.45
CA ILE A 27 -4.32 7.83 -6.32
C ILE A 27 -2.85 7.91 -6.73
N THR A 28 -2.07 8.69 -6.00
CA THR A 28 -0.63 8.88 -6.21
C THR A 28 0.15 8.43 -4.98
N CYS A 29 1.47 8.25 -5.12
CA CYS A 29 2.35 7.94 -4.01
C CYS A 29 2.25 8.94 -2.86
N GLU A 30 2.08 10.23 -3.17
CA GLU A 30 1.90 11.29 -2.17
C GLU A 30 0.61 11.11 -1.36
N ILE A 31 -0.51 10.77 -2.03
CA ILE A 31 -1.78 10.53 -1.33
C ILE A 31 -1.68 9.31 -0.42
N ILE A 32 -1.10 8.20 -0.91
CA ILE A 32 -0.88 7.00 -0.10
C ILE A 32 0.02 7.30 1.11
N HIS A 33 1.11 8.04 0.91
CA HIS A 33 2.00 8.46 1.98
C HIS A 33 1.27 9.33 3.01
N LYS A 34 0.49 10.32 2.57
CA LYS A 34 -0.26 11.22 3.46
C LYS A 34 -1.25 10.47 4.36
N VAL A 35 -1.83 9.38 3.88
CA VAL A 35 -2.78 8.56 4.64
C VAL A 35 -2.05 7.57 5.56
N CYS A 36 -0.93 6.97 5.12
CA CYS A 36 -0.27 5.89 5.87
C CYS A 36 0.80 6.38 6.86
N ASP A 37 1.63 7.36 6.49
CA ASP A 37 2.79 7.82 7.27
C ASP A 37 2.45 8.32 8.69
N PRO A 38 1.30 8.98 8.94
CA PRO A 38 0.90 9.35 10.30
C PRO A 38 0.66 8.17 11.24
N ILE A 39 0.40 6.97 10.70
CA ILE A 39 0.08 5.76 11.48
C ILE A 39 1.32 4.88 11.64
N GLY A 40 2.12 4.74 10.58
CA GLY A 40 3.38 3.99 10.56
C GLY A 40 4.32 4.51 9.49
N LYS A 41 5.63 4.55 9.79
CA LYS A 41 6.62 5.24 8.95
C LYS A 41 6.73 4.58 7.57
N VAL A 42 6.41 5.35 6.52
CA VAL A 42 6.47 4.87 5.14
C VAL A 42 7.88 5.04 4.58
N LEU A 43 8.43 3.97 4.01
CA LEU A 43 9.73 3.98 3.33
C LEU A 43 9.56 4.12 1.81
N ARG A 44 8.68 3.31 1.22
CA ARG A 44 8.51 3.24 -0.25
C ARG A 44 7.07 2.98 -0.61
N VAL A 45 6.64 3.54 -1.74
CA VAL A 45 5.33 3.26 -2.34
C VAL A 45 5.52 2.93 -3.81
N VAL A 46 4.86 1.88 -4.28
CA VAL A 46 4.76 1.53 -5.70
C VAL A 46 3.31 1.28 -6.06
N ILE A 47 2.79 2.00 -7.04
CA ILE A 47 1.43 1.94 -7.55
C ILE A 47 1.42 1.24 -8.90
N PHE A 48 0.44 0.37 -9.12
CA PHE A 48 0.21 -0.28 -10.40
C PHE A 48 -1.29 -0.41 -10.68
N LYS A 49 -1.64 -0.36 -11.97
CA LYS A 49 -3.03 -0.26 -12.44
C LYS A 49 -3.45 -1.43 -13.34
N LYS A 50 -2.79 -2.60 -13.22
CA LYS A 50 -3.00 -3.74 -14.12
C LYS A 50 -4.36 -4.43 -13.91
N ASN A 51 -4.83 -4.54 -12.67
CA ASN A 51 -6.08 -5.20 -12.28
C ASN A 51 -6.86 -4.31 -11.29
N GLY A 52 -7.09 -3.06 -11.69
CA GLY A 52 -7.52 -2.00 -10.77
C GLY A 52 -6.34 -1.29 -10.12
N VAL A 53 -6.65 -0.24 -9.33
CA VAL A 53 -5.64 0.58 -8.66
C VAL A 53 -5.15 -0.15 -7.42
N GLN A 54 -3.87 -0.48 -7.38
CA GLN A 54 -3.22 -1.11 -6.25
C GLN A 54 -1.92 -0.38 -5.89
N ALA A 55 -1.58 -0.37 -4.61
CA ALA A 55 -0.35 0.18 -4.09
C ALA A 55 0.33 -0.84 -3.18
N MET A 56 1.63 -1.02 -3.34
CA MET A 56 2.47 -1.67 -2.34
C MET A 56 3.16 -0.61 -1.51
N VAL A 57 3.09 -0.76 -0.19
CA VAL A 57 3.67 0.20 0.76
C VAL A 57 4.61 -0.56 1.68
N GLU A 58 5.87 -0.15 1.69
CA GLU A 58 6.90 -0.67 2.58
C GLU A 58 7.02 0.25 3.79
N PHE A 59 6.89 -0.33 4.99
CA PHE A 59 7.03 0.34 6.27
C PHE A 59 8.38 0.06 6.91
N ASP A 60 8.76 0.83 7.93
CA ASP A 60 10.00 0.62 8.67
C ASP A 60 10.02 -0.68 9.50
N THR A 61 8.85 -1.09 10.01
CA THR A 61 8.67 -2.25 10.88
C THR A 61 7.40 -3.02 10.55
N ILE A 62 7.32 -4.28 10.99
CA ILE A 62 6.11 -5.10 10.88
C ILE A 62 5.00 -4.50 11.74
N GLU A 63 5.33 -3.94 12.89
CA GLU A 63 4.42 -3.31 13.84
C GLU A 63 3.75 -2.06 13.25
N SER A 64 4.51 -1.23 12.52
CA SER A 64 3.96 -0.13 11.71
C SER A 64 2.95 -0.65 10.70
N ALA A 65 3.30 -1.69 9.94
CA ALA A 65 2.39 -2.27 8.95
C ALA A 65 1.13 -2.88 9.58
N LYS A 66 1.25 -3.55 10.73
CA LYS A 66 0.12 -4.09 11.50
C LYS A 66 -0.85 -2.99 11.91
N LYS A 67 -0.33 -1.90 12.47
CA LYS A 67 -1.13 -0.76 12.92
C LYS A 67 -1.86 -0.11 11.74
N VAL A 68 -1.13 0.17 10.66
CA VAL A 68 -1.70 0.73 9.42
C VAL A 68 -2.80 -0.16 8.86
N LYS A 69 -2.56 -1.47 8.75
CA LYS A 69 -3.58 -2.42 8.30
C LYS A 69 -4.81 -2.40 9.20
N SER A 70 -4.63 -2.40 10.52
CA SER A 70 -5.74 -2.42 11.49
C SER A 70 -6.58 -1.14 11.44
N GLU A 71 -5.96 0.02 11.23
CA GLU A 71 -6.65 1.31 11.28
C GLU A 71 -7.28 1.72 9.93
N LEU A 72 -6.66 1.33 8.80
CA LEU A 72 -7.09 1.79 7.48
C LEU A 72 -7.87 0.76 6.67
N HIS A 73 -7.85 -0.52 7.05
CA HIS A 73 -8.58 -1.53 6.28
C HIS A 73 -10.09 -1.26 6.33
N GLY A 74 -10.70 -1.09 5.16
CA GLY A 74 -12.12 -0.75 5.01
C GLY A 74 -12.41 0.75 5.09
N CYS A 75 -11.41 1.61 5.35
CA CYS A 75 -11.60 3.05 5.36
C CYS A 75 -11.51 3.66 3.96
N ASP A 76 -12.15 4.81 3.79
CA ASP A 76 -12.11 5.59 2.55
C ASP A 76 -10.97 6.61 2.58
N ILE A 77 -10.27 6.79 1.46
CA ILE A 77 -9.37 7.96 1.29
C ILE A 77 -10.19 9.24 1.12
N TYR A 78 -11.27 9.16 0.33
CA TYR A 78 -12.19 10.27 0.08
C TYR A 78 -13.60 9.83 0.43
N THR A 79 -14.35 10.62 1.19
CA THR A 79 -15.67 10.24 1.71
C THR A 79 -16.55 9.54 0.65
N GLY A 80 -16.85 8.25 0.89
CA GLY A 80 -17.71 7.44 0.03
C GLY A 80 -17.03 6.79 -1.19
N CYS A 81 -15.71 6.89 -1.34
CA CYS A 81 -14.98 6.24 -2.42
C CYS A 81 -13.50 5.99 -2.10
N CYS A 82 -12.79 5.32 -3.00
CA CYS A 82 -11.39 4.95 -2.81
C CYS A 82 -11.16 4.15 -1.52
N THR A 83 -12.05 3.20 -1.23
CA THR A 83 -12.02 2.35 -0.04
C THR A 83 -10.81 1.43 -0.08
N LEU A 84 -10.09 1.33 1.04
CA LEU A 84 -8.84 0.59 1.14
C LEU A 84 -9.07 -0.87 1.55
N ARG A 85 -8.75 -1.83 0.68
CA ARG A 85 -8.62 -3.24 1.07
C ARG A 85 -7.15 -3.57 1.24
N ILE A 86 -6.74 -3.88 2.47
CA ILE A 86 -5.33 -4.04 2.86
C ILE A 86 -5.01 -5.49 3.23
N GLU A 87 -3.98 -6.04 2.61
CA GLU A 87 -3.48 -7.41 2.81
C GLU A 87 -1.96 -7.37 3.05
N TYR A 88 -1.38 -8.40 3.66
CA TYR A 88 0.09 -8.53 3.70
C TYR A 88 0.58 -8.87 2.30
N ALA A 89 1.65 -8.19 1.87
CA ALA A 89 2.26 -8.47 0.59
C ALA A 89 3.15 -9.71 0.65
N LYS A 90 3.33 -10.37 -0.50
CA LYS A 90 4.30 -11.48 -0.63
C LYS A 90 5.77 -11.03 -0.61
N PRO A 91 6.20 -9.98 -1.35
CA PRO A 91 7.57 -9.52 -1.26
C PRO A 91 7.83 -8.74 0.04
N THR A 92 9.04 -8.84 0.56
CA THR A 92 9.51 -8.14 1.77
C THR A 92 10.29 -6.87 1.46
N ARG A 93 10.40 -6.46 0.19
CA ARG A 93 11.12 -5.25 -0.21
C ARG A 93 10.60 -4.73 -1.53
N LEU A 94 10.49 -3.41 -1.64
CA LEU A 94 10.12 -2.75 -2.89
C LEU A 94 11.35 -2.18 -3.59
N ASN A 95 11.39 -2.33 -4.92
CA ASN A 95 12.39 -1.69 -5.77
C ASN A 95 11.76 -0.46 -6.42
N VAL A 96 12.31 0.71 -6.10
CA VAL A 96 11.95 2.00 -6.71
C VAL A 96 13.13 2.44 -7.57
N TYR A 97 12.89 2.60 -8.87
CA TYR A 97 13.92 3.00 -9.85
C TYR A 97 13.91 4.50 -10.13
N LYS A 98 12.79 5.17 -9.87
CA LYS A 98 12.59 6.61 -10.05
C LYS A 98 11.53 7.11 -9.07
N ASN A 99 11.63 8.39 -8.72
CA ASN A 99 10.62 9.08 -7.90
C ASN A 99 9.65 9.84 -8.82
N ASP A 100 8.39 9.42 -8.83
CA ASP A 100 7.28 10.08 -9.51
C ASP A 100 5.93 9.78 -8.81
N SER A 101 4.81 10.03 -9.50
CA SER A 101 3.46 9.82 -8.94
C SER A 101 3.09 8.35 -8.70
N GLU A 102 3.80 7.41 -9.32
CA GLU A 102 3.49 5.97 -9.32
C GLU A 102 4.55 5.14 -8.59
N SER A 103 5.78 5.62 -8.43
CA SER A 103 6.74 5.02 -7.51
C SER A 103 7.56 6.07 -6.78
N PHE A 104 7.75 5.92 -5.48
CA PHE A 104 8.52 6.87 -4.69
C PHE A 104 9.25 6.19 -3.54
N ASP A 105 10.54 6.52 -3.36
CA ASP A 105 11.35 6.13 -2.20
C ASP A 105 11.57 7.35 -1.30
N PHE A 106 10.83 7.39 -0.19
CA PHE A 106 10.86 8.49 0.77
C PHE A 106 12.16 8.51 1.58
N THR A 107 12.96 7.45 1.53
CA THR A 107 14.31 7.43 2.13
C THR A 107 15.38 8.04 1.22
N LYS A 108 15.04 8.26 -0.06
CA LYS A 108 15.94 8.82 -1.08
C LYS A 108 15.19 9.83 -1.95
N PRO A 109 14.82 11.00 -1.43
CA PRO A 109 14.00 11.97 -2.17
C PRO A 109 14.68 12.50 -3.43
N ASN A 110 16.01 12.52 -3.47
CA ASN A 110 16.82 13.04 -4.58
C ASN A 110 17.26 11.98 -5.59
N MET A 111 16.53 10.86 -5.75
CA MET A 111 16.81 9.93 -6.85
C MET A 111 16.72 10.69 -8.18
N ALA A 112 17.84 10.79 -8.89
CA ALA A 112 17.89 11.45 -10.19
C ALA A 112 16.86 10.81 -11.15
N ARG A 113 16.18 11.66 -11.93
CA ARG A 113 15.23 11.24 -12.97
C ARG A 113 15.94 10.52 -14.12
#